data_AF-A0A7C1X5I0-F1
#
_entry.id   AF-A0A7C1X5I0-F1
#
_cell.length_a   1.000
_cell.length_b   1.000
_cell.length_c   1.000
_cell.angle_alpha   90.00
_cell.angle_beta   90.00
_cell.angle_gamma   90.00
#
_symmetry.space_group_name_H-M   'P 1'
#
loop_
_entity.id
_entity.type
_entity.pdbx_description
1 polymer ?
#
loop_
_entity_poly.entity_id
_entity_poly.type
_entity_poly.pdbx_seq_one_letter_code
_entity_poly.pdbx_strand_id
1 'polypeptide(L)'
;MGLIRSFTLLLVLFAPAAFADGAYQVELILFRQNGEPAATNQPAPEDWAAGAQQLGADSQTPTALDGLANKLESSDGYKVLLHKAWQQDLSATPSKVAISDGQEQFGHFPIEGTVSLGLARFTDIDANFWVNQLDSHGVLVTSERMRQATRVRNGELTYMDNGSLAMLIKVSPVQPPR
;
A
#
# COMPACT_ATOMS: atom_id res chain seq x y z
N MET A 1 -50.98 37.53 35.58
CA MET A 1 -50.59 36.40 34.70
C MET A 1 -49.54 36.91 33.72
N GLY A 2 -48.25 36.72 34.03
CA GLY A 2 -47.15 37.06 33.11
C GLY A 2 -46.75 35.83 32.31
N LEU A 3 -46.88 35.90 30.98
CA LEU A 3 -46.49 34.82 30.07
C LEU A 3 -44.96 34.72 30.02
N ILE A 4 -44.43 33.59 30.46
CA ILE A 4 -43.03 33.19 30.24
C ILE A 4 -42.89 32.85 28.75
N ARG A 5 -42.19 33.69 27.99
CA ARG A 5 -41.79 33.39 26.61
C ARG A 5 -40.54 32.53 26.63
N SER A 6 -40.72 31.22 26.54
CA SER A 6 -39.63 30.25 26.35
C SER A 6 -39.03 30.43 24.96
N PHE A 7 -37.82 30.97 24.89
CA PHE A 7 -37.03 31.08 23.66
C PHE A 7 -36.22 29.78 23.52
N THR A 8 -36.70 28.85 22.69
CA THR A 8 -36.02 27.57 22.44
C THR A 8 -34.77 27.81 21.60
N LEU A 9 -33.60 27.68 22.22
CA LEU A 9 -32.29 27.79 21.56
C LEU A 9 -32.07 26.53 20.70
N LEU A 10 -32.12 26.66 19.37
CA LEU A 10 -31.84 25.56 18.44
C LEU A 10 -30.32 25.48 18.20
N LEU A 11 -29.63 24.61 18.96
CA LEU A 11 -28.21 24.32 18.76
C LEU A 11 -28.07 23.28 17.62
N VAL A 12 -27.82 23.73 16.40
CA VAL A 12 -27.47 22.82 15.29
C VAL A 12 -26.01 22.42 15.44
N LEU A 13 -25.78 21.22 15.98
CA LEU A 13 -24.47 20.57 15.95
C LEU A 13 -24.13 20.21 14.49
N PHE A 14 -23.30 21.03 13.84
CA PHE A 14 -22.48 20.57 12.72
C PHE A 14 -21.38 19.69 13.30
N ALA A 15 -21.70 18.42 13.58
CA ALA A 15 -20.67 17.44 13.86
C ALA A 15 -19.84 17.28 12.58
N PRO A 16 -18.52 17.53 12.59
CA PRO A 16 -17.68 17.10 11.48
C PRO A 16 -17.85 15.58 11.34
N ALA A 17 -17.97 15.09 10.11
CA ALA A 17 -17.91 13.67 9.85
C ALA A 17 -16.58 13.16 10.42
N ALA A 18 -16.65 12.49 11.57
CA ALA A 18 -15.52 11.76 12.10
C ALA A 18 -15.26 10.64 11.07
N PHE A 19 -14.12 10.72 10.39
CA PHE A 19 -13.60 9.57 9.66
C PHE A 19 -13.29 8.54 10.74
N ALA A 20 -14.16 7.54 10.86
CA ALA A 20 -13.94 6.46 11.80
C ALA A 20 -12.68 5.70 11.39
N ASP A 21 -11.82 5.42 12.36
CA ASP A 21 -10.92 4.28 12.27
C ASP A 21 -11.76 3.07 11.82
N GLY A 22 -11.31 2.41 10.75
CA GLY A 22 -12.07 1.33 10.16
C GLY A 22 -11.19 0.43 9.33
N ALA A 23 -11.72 -0.75 9.02
CA ALA A 23 -11.06 -1.72 8.17
C ALA A 23 -11.05 -1.23 6.72
N TYR A 24 -9.88 -1.20 6.09
CA TYR A 24 -9.69 -0.89 4.68
C TYR A 24 -9.02 -2.07 3.99
N GLN A 25 -9.47 -2.35 2.77
CA GLN A 25 -8.79 -3.22 1.85
C GLN A 25 -7.76 -2.42 1.07
N VAL A 26 -6.52 -2.87 1.14
CA VAL A 26 -5.41 -2.37 0.34
C VAL A 26 -5.09 -3.43 -0.71
N GLU A 27 -4.95 -3.01 -1.95
CA GLU A 27 -4.51 -3.88 -3.03
C GLU A 27 -3.41 -3.19 -3.83
N LEU A 28 -2.35 -3.93 -4.12
CA LEU A 28 -1.13 -3.42 -4.71
C LEU A 28 -0.64 -4.36 -5.81
N ILE A 29 -0.24 -3.76 -6.94
CA ILE A 29 0.48 -4.43 -8.02
C ILE A 29 1.82 -3.70 -8.20
N LEU A 30 2.94 -4.39 -7.95
CA LEU A 30 4.27 -3.93 -8.35
C LEU A 30 4.61 -4.60 -9.68
N PHE A 31 5.12 -3.81 -10.63
CA PHE A 31 5.48 -4.32 -11.95
C PHE A 31 6.69 -3.59 -12.51
N ARG A 32 7.37 -4.25 -13.43
CA ARG A 32 8.43 -3.67 -14.24
C ARG A 32 7.83 -3.11 -15.53
N GLN A 33 8.40 -2.03 -16.01
CA GLN A 33 8.09 -1.38 -17.29
C GLN A 33 9.39 -1.01 -18.01
N ASN A 34 9.35 -0.89 -19.34
CA ASN A 34 10.47 -0.43 -20.17
C ASN A 34 11.74 -1.32 -20.16
N GLY A 35 11.62 -2.61 -19.82
CA GLY A 35 12.71 -3.58 -19.96
C GLY A 35 13.65 -3.66 -18.75
N GLU A 36 14.91 -4.05 -19.00
CA GLU A 36 15.88 -4.62 -18.04
C GLU A 36 15.94 -3.98 -16.64
N PRO A 37 16.25 -4.77 -15.58
CA PRO A 37 16.39 -4.26 -14.22
C PRO A 37 17.37 -3.09 -14.15
N ALA A 38 16.94 -1.96 -13.61
CA ALA A 38 17.86 -0.88 -13.28
C ALA A 38 18.62 -1.28 -12.01
N ALA A 39 19.92 -1.57 -12.14
CA ALA A 39 20.75 -1.70 -10.95
C ALA A 39 20.76 -0.37 -10.19
N THR A 40 20.31 -0.38 -8.95
CA THR A 40 20.40 0.79 -8.07
C THR A 40 21.55 0.59 -7.10
N ASN A 41 22.37 1.61 -6.86
CA ASN A 41 23.47 1.57 -5.88
C ASN A 41 22.96 1.58 -4.41
N GLN A 42 21.75 1.08 -4.16
CA GLN A 42 21.07 1.10 -2.87
C GLN A 42 20.49 -0.29 -2.58
N PRO A 43 21.32 -1.21 -2.06
CA PRO A 43 20.83 -2.53 -1.67
C PRO A 43 19.76 -2.42 -0.57
N ALA A 44 18.94 -3.45 -0.45
CA ALA A 44 18.04 -3.57 0.68
C ALA A 44 18.85 -3.70 1.99
N PRO A 45 18.50 -2.96 3.05
CA PRO A 45 19.15 -3.13 4.35
C PRO A 45 18.73 -4.45 5.01
N GLU A 46 19.57 -5.01 5.88
CA GLU A 46 19.28 -6.26 6.61
C GLU A 46 17.99 -6.15 7.44
N ASP A 47 17.69 -4.96 7.97
CA ASP A 47 16.51 -4.65 8.76
C ASP A 47 15.42 -3.92 7.95
N TRP A 48 15.27 -4.24 6.66
CA TRP A 48 14.31 -3.58 5.74
C TRP A 48 12.87 -3.48 6.28
N ALA A 49 12.45 -4.42 7.12
CA ALA A 49 11.13 -4.47 7.75
C ALA A 49 11.04 -3.75 9.11
N ALA A 50 12.06 -3.00 9.52
CA ALA A 50 12.13 -2.38 10.85
C ALA A 50 10.91 -1.49 11.15
N GLY A 51 10.22 -1.80 12.26
CA GLY A 51 9.04 -1.08 12.71
C GLY A 51 7.80 -1.26 11.82
N ALA A 52 7.81 -2.23 10.90
CA ALA A 52 6.67 -2.58 10.08
C ALA A 52 5.92 -3.79 10.67
N GLN A 53 4.59 -3.78 10.59
CA GLN A 53 3.78 -4.94 10.89
C GLN A 53 3.92 -5.98 9.77
N GLN A 54 4.11 -7.23 10.14
CA GLN A 54 4.14 -8.33 9.18
C GLN A 54 2.72 -8.67 8.69
N LEU A 55 2.57 -8.93 7.38
CA LEU A 55 1.31 -9.43 6.84
C LEU A 55 1.11 -10.90 7.23
N GLY A 56 0.29 -11.14 8.24
CA GLY A 56 -0.20 -12.47 8.57
C GLY A 56 -1.19 -13.00 7.53
N ALA A 57 -1.33 -14.32 7.46
CA ALA A 57 -2.28 -14.98 6.56
C ALA A 57 -3.73 -14.50 6.77
N ASP A 58 -4.10 -14.19 8.02
CA ASP A 58 -5.45 -13.74 8.38
C ASP A 58 -5.80 -12.34 7.84
N SER A 59 -4.79 -11.52 7.55
CA SER A 59 -4.99 -10.18 6.98
C SER A 59 -5.07 -10.22 5.46
N GLN A 60 -4.57 -11.27 4.81
CA GLN A 60 -4.57 -11.38 3.36
C GLN A 60 -5.97 -11.63 2.83
N THR A 61 -6.31 -10.98 1.73
CA THR A 61 -7.63 -11.10 1.07
C THR A 61 -7.47 -11.45 -0.40
N PRO A 62 -8.52 -11.97 -1.05
CA PRO A 62 -8.53 -12.12 -2.50
C PRO A 62 -8.23 -10.79 -3.21
N THR A 63 -7.51 -10.87 -4.31
CA THR A 63 -7.27 -9.76 -5.24
C THR A 63 -8.54 -9.44 -6.03
N ALA A 64 -8.69 -8.19 -6.44
CA ALA A 64 -9.79 -7.69 -7.26
C ALA A 64 -9.31 -6.96 -8.53
N LEU A 65 -8.01 -6.70 -8.66
CA LEU A 65 -7.37 -6.07 -9.80
C LEU A 65 -6.78 -7.08 -10.79
N ASP A 66 -7.17 -8.36 -10.75
CA ASP A 66 -6.62 -9.41 -11.64
C ASP A 66 -6.81 -9.07 -13.12
N GLY A 67 -7.94 -8.46 -13.47
CA GLY A 67 -8.17 -7.99 -14.85
C GLY A 67 -7.18 -6.91 -15.31
N LEU A 68 -6.62 -6.13 -14.38
CA LEU A 68 -5.58 -5.14 -14.68
C LEU A 68 -4.20 -5.80 -14.70
N ALA A 69 -3.91 -6.68 -13.74
CA ALA A 69 -2.69 -7.48 -13.73
C ALA A 69 -2.52 -8.31 -15.01
N ASN A 70 -3.58 -8.97 -15.46
CA ASN A 70 -3.59 -9.74 -16.71
C ASN A 70 -3.35 -8.87 -17.95
N LYS A 71 -3.86 -7.63 -17.97
CA LYS A 71 -3.60 -6.69 -19.07
C LYS A 71 -2.15 -6.23 -19.09
N LEU A 72 -1.55 -6.00 -17.93
CA LEU A 72 -0.13 -5.70 -17.81
C LEU A 72 0.70 -6.87 -18.33
N GLU A 73 0.44 -8.10 -17.86
CA GLU A 73 1.14 -9.31 -18.32
C GLU A 73 0.98 -9.59 -19.82
N SER A 74 -0.17 -9.25 -20.41
CA SER A 74 -0.40 -9.44 -21.85
C SER A 74 0.23 -8.36 -22.73
N SER A 75 0.72 -7.26 -22.14
CA SER A 75 1.24 -6.11 -22.89
C SER A 75 2.76 -6.19 -22.96
N ASP A 76 3.31 -6.04 -24.17
CA ASP A 76 4.77 -6.00 -24.36
C ASP A 76 5.40 -4.87 -23.53
N GLY A 77 6.51 -5.20 -22.86
CA GLY A 77 7.28 -4.24 -22.07
C GLY A 77 6.86 -4.12 -20.60
N TYR A 78 5.86 -4.88 -20.15
CA TYR A 78 5.48 -4.96 -18.73
C TYR A 78 5.68 -6.37 -18.16
N LYS A 79 5.94 -6.45 -16.85
CA LYS A 79 6.00 -7.71 -16.10
C LYS A 79 5.50 -7.48 -14.68
N VAL A 80 4.45 -8.17 -14.25
CA VAL A 80 3.99 -8.13 -12.86
C VAL A 80 5.01 -8.88 -12.00
N LEU A 81 5.44 -8.23 -10.94
CA LEU A 81 6.41 -8.75 -9.98
C LEU A 81 5.71 -9.21 -8.71
N LEU A 82 4.68 -8.46 -8.28
CA LEU A 82 3.96 -8.67 -7.04
C LEU A 82 2.51 -8.27 -7.23
N HIS A 83 1.57 -9.08 -6.75
CA HIS A 83 0.16 -8.69 -6.65
C HIS A 83 -0.40 -9.22 -5.33
N LYS A 84 -0.71 -8.31 -4.40
CA LYS A 84 -1.21 -8.67 -3.07
C LYS A 84 -2.37 -7.77 -2.67
N ALA A 85 -3.31 -8.35 -1.94
CA ALA A 85 -4.39 -7.64 -1.28
C ALA A 85 -4.44 -8.06 0.20
N TRP A 86 -4.74 -7.10 1.07
CA TRP A 86 -4.90 -7.33 2.50
C TRP A 86 -5.87 -6.33 3.12
N GLN A 87 -6.32 -6.62 4.32
CA GLN A 87 -7.11 -5.71 5.14
C GLN A 87 -6.30 -5.23 6.35
N GLN A 88 -6.46 -3.95 6.69
CA GLN A 88 -5.92 -3.36 7.91
C GLN A 88 -6.80 -2.21 8.39
N ASP A 89 -6.74 -1.93 9.68
CA ASP A 89 -7.32 -0.71 10.22
C ASP A 89 -6.46 0.49 9.83
N LEU A 90 -7.11 1.55 9.36
CA LEU A 90 -6.46 2.81 9.00
C LEU A 90 -7.02 3.96 9.84
N SER A 91 -6.09 4.83 10.25
CA SER A 91 -6.35 6.06 11.00
C SER A 91 -5.54 7.21 10.40
N ALA A 92 -5.70 8.42 10.94
CA ALA A 92 -4.85 9.55 10.59
C ALA A 92 -3.37 9.32 10.99
N THR A 93 -3.09 8.44 11.96
CA THR A 93 -1.73 8.02 12.31
C THR A 93 -1.26 6.96 11.31
N PRO A 94 -0.13 7.18 10.60
CA PRO A 94 0.36 6.22 9.63
C PRO A 94 0.72 4.87 10.26
N SER A 95 0.22 3.78 9.67
CA SER A 95 0.67 2.42 9.99
C SER A 95 1.53 1.88 8.85
N LYS A 96 2.60 1.17 9.20
CA LYS A 96 3.58 0.61 8.26
C LYS A 96 3.46 -0.91 8.22
N VAL A 97 3.43 -1.47 7.02
CA VAL A 97 3.34 -2.91 6.77
C VAL A 97 4.53 -3.38 5.94
N ALA A 98 5.07 -4.54 6.30
CA ALA A 98 6.10 -5.25 5.56
C ALA A 98 5.45 -6.16 4.51
N ILE A 99 5.94 -6.07 3.28
CA ILE A 99 5.48 -6.82 2.13
C ILE A 99 6.67 -7.56 1.53
N SER A 100 6.56 -8.88 1.37
CA SER A 100 7.59 -9.69 0.72
C SER A 100 7.00 -10.78 -0.17
N ASP A 101 7.81 -11.25 -1.12
CA ASP A 101 7.45 -12.34 -2.03
C ASP A 101 8.68 -13.14 -2.48
N GLY A 102 8.48 -14.42 -2.73
CA GLY A 102 9.54 -15.40 -2.97
C GLY A 102 10.06 -16.07 -1.69
N GLN A 103 11.08 -16.90 -1.83
CA GLN A 103 11.71 -17.60 -0.71
C GLN A 103 12.76 -16.71 -0.04
N GLU A 104 12.69 -16.60 1.28
CA GLU A 104 13.69 -15.88 2.08
C GLU A 104 15.05 -16.60 2.03
N GLN A 105 16.11 -15.82 1.82
CA GLN A 105 17.49 -16.31 1.86
C GLN A 105 18.35 -15.26 2.57
N PHE A 106 19.00 -15.67 3.66
CA PHE A 106 19.86 -14.79 4.48
C PHE A 106 19.21 -13.46 4.89
N GLY A 107 17.91 -13.47 5.21
CA GLY A 107 17.18 -12.27 5.64
C GLY A 107 16.60 -11.42 4.51
N HIS A 108 16.83 -11.80 3.24
CA HIS A 108 16.31 -11.10 2.08
C HIS A 108 15.33 -11.96 1.28
N PHE A 109 14.34 -11.31 0.69
CA PHE A 109 13.41 -11.90 -0.26
C PHE A 109 13.72 -11.40 -1.68
N PRO A 110 13.38 -12.17 -2.74
CA PRO A 110 13.43 -11.68 -4.12
C PRO A 110 12.67 -10.36 -4.33
N ILE A 111 11.56 -10.16 -3.61
CA ILE A 111 10.87 -8.88 -3.53
C ILE A 111 10.59 -8.60 -2.06
N GLU A 112 10.96 -7.41 -1.60
CA GLU A 112 10.69 -6.96 -0.24
C GLU A 112 10.46 -5.45 -0.19
N GLY A 113 9.74 -5.00 0.83
CA GLY A 113 9.45 -3.59 0.96
C GLY A 113 8.49 -3.27 2.07
N THR A 114 8.24 -1.98 2.24
CA THR A 114 7.28 -1.47 3.21
C THR A 114 6.31 -0.52 2.55
N VAL A 115 5.07 -0.55 3.03
CA VAL A 115 4.03 0.40 2.67
C VAL A 115 3.54 1.05 3.95
N SER A 116 3.64 2.38 4.04
CA SER A 116 3.07 3.17 5.12
C SER A 116 1.82 3.90 4.63
N LEU A 117 0.72 3.78 5.36
CA LEU A 117 -0.57 4.33 4.99
C LEU A 117 -1.13 5.18 6.14
N GLY A 118 -1.51 6.41 5.85
CA GLY A 118 -2.27 7.28 6.75
C GLY A 118 -3.57 7.72 6.08
N LEU A 119 -4.68 7.71 6.80
CA LEU A 119 -5.99 8.00 6.27
C LEU A 119 -6.67 9.15 7.02
N ALA A 120 -6.87 10.26 6.31
CA ALA A 120 -7.66 11.38 6.76
C ALA A 120 -8.61 11.82 5.64
N ARG A 121 -8.67 13.12 5.34
CA ARG A 121 -9.36 13.64 4.15
C ARG A 121 -8.79 13.07 2.84
N PHE A 122 -7.52 12.70 2.87
CA PHE A 122 -6.78 12.06 1.79
C PHE A 122 -6.05 10.83 2.35
N THR A 123 -5.65 9.93 1.46
CA THR A 123 -4.77 8.82 1.81
C THR A 123 -3.33 9.23 1.52
N ASP A 124 -2.50 9.21 2.55
CA ASP A 124 -1.05 9.31 2.45
C ASP A 124 -0.46 7.92 2.26
N ILE A 125 0.37 7.77 1.24
CA ILE A 125 1.02 6.52 0.87
C ILE A 125 2.52 6.78 0.77
N ASP A 126 3.34 6.05 1.53
CA ASP A 126 4.80 5.94 1.34
C ASP A 126 5.14 4.48 1.08
N ALA A 127 5.59 4.18 -0.14
CA ALA A 127 5.98 2.85 -0.58
C ALA A 127 7.48 2.80 -0.85
N ASN A 128 8.16 1.81 -0.28
CA ASN A 128 9.59 1.59 -0.46
C ASN A 128 9.88 0.10 -0.66
N PHE A 129 10.23 -0.29 -1.88
CA PHE A 129 10.44 -1.66 -2.31
C PHE A 129 11.83 -1.87 -2.92
N TRP A 130 12.30 -3.10 -2.83
CA TRP A 130 13.46 -3.62 -3.51
C TRP A 130 13.07 -4.88 -4.27
N VAL A 131 13.52 -4.95 -5.52
CA VAL A 131 13.51 -6.16 -6.33
C VAL A 131 14.95 -6.67 -6.34
N ASN A 132 15.19 -7.73 -5.59
CA ASN A 132 16.50 -8.27 -5.28
C ASN A 132 16.90 -9.34 -6.30
N GLN A 133 18.15 -9.27 -6.75
CA GLN A 133 18.81 -10.35 -7.46
C GLN A 133 19.71 -11.09 -6.47
N LEU A 134 19.33 -12.34 -6.19
CA LEU A 134 20.09 -13.25 -5.35
C LEU A 134 20.88 -14.20 -6.25
N ASP A 135 22.11 -14.54 -5.87
CA ASP A 135 22.89 -15.56 -6.58
C ASP A 135 22.40 -16.98 -6.28
N SER A 136 23.05 -17.99 -6.85
CA SER A 136 22.72 -19.41 -6.62
C SER A 136 22.90 -19.88 -5.18
N HIS A 137 23.62 -19.10 -4.37
CA HIS A 137 23.85 -19.36 -2.96
C HIS A 137 22.93 -18.52 -2.07
N GLY A 138 22.05 -17.69 -2.63
CA GLY A 138 21.11 -16.85 -1.88
C GLY A 138 21.68 -15.52 -1.40
N VAL A 139 22.88 -15.15 -1.82
CA VAL A 139 23.52 -13.88 -1.44
C VAL A 139 22.95 -12.76 -2.29
N LEU A 140 22.63 -11.63 -1.66
CA LEU A 140 22.19 -10.42 -2.36
C LEU A 140 23.32 -9.85 -3.22
N VAL A 141 23.12 -9.87 -4.54
CA VAL A 141 24.09 -9.33 -5.52
C VAL A 141 23.78 -7.88 -5.85
N THR A 142 22.53 -7.58 -6.16
CA THR A 142 22.07 -6.23 -6.50
C THR A 142 20.59 -6.08 -6.20
N SER A 143 20.16 -4.85 -5.99
CA SER A 143 18.76 -4.49 -5.81
C SER A 143 18.35 -3.40 -6.79
N GLU A 144 17.12 -3.48 -7.26
CA GLU A 144 16.42 -2.38 -7.92
C GLU A 144 15.43 -1.77 -6.92
N ARG A 145 15.65 -0.52 -6.52
CA ARG A 145 14.85 0.16 -5.49
C ARG A 145 13.78 1.06 -6.09
N MET A 146 12.56 0.91 -5.60
CA MET A 146 11.45 1.85 -5.79
C MET A 146 11.13 2.57 -4.48
N ARG A 147 11.15 3.91 -4.46
CA ARG A 147 10.66 4.69 -3.33
C ARG A 147 9.76 5.82 -3.82
N GLN A 148 8.48 5.77 -3.47
CA GLN A 148 7.48 6.74 -3.89
C GLN A 148 6.59 7.13 -2.72
N ALA A 149 6.30 8.43 -2.61
CA ALA A 149 5.37 8.97 -1.62
C ALA A 149 4.36 9.89 -2.29
N THR A 150 3.07 9.72 -1.99
CA THR A 150 2.00 10.47 -2.62
C THR A 150 0.80 10.64 -1.68
N ARG A 151 -0.02 11.64 -1.98
CA ARG A 151 -1.29 11.91 -1.31
C ARG A 151 -2.42 11.89 -2.33
N VAL A 152 -3.41 11.02 -2.10
CA VAL A 152 -4.45 10.70 -3.08
C VAL A 152 -5.84 10.77 -2.48
N ARG A 153 -6.88 10.83 -3.32
CA ARG A 153 -8.25 10.75 -2.82
C ARG A 153 -8.52 9.33 -2.31
N ASN A 154 -9.26 9.23 -1.20
CA ASN A 154 -9.61 7.93 -0.63
C ASN A 154 -10.39 7.10 -1.67
N GLY A 155 -10.01 5.83 -1.86
CA GLY A 155 -10.63 4.92 -2.85
C GLY A 155 -10.05 5.01 -4.27
N GLU A 156 -9.16 5.96 -4.55
CA GLU A 156 -8.58 6.16 -5.88
C GLU A 156 -7.52 5.10 -6.21
N LEU A 157 -7.58 4.53 -7.42
CA LEU A 157 -6.51 3.70 -7.96
C LEU A 157 -5.38 4.62 -8.43
N THR A 158 -4.21 4.48 -7.83
CA THR A 158 -3.08 5.37 -8.04
C THR A 158 -1.94 4.65 -8.73
N TYR A 159 -1.41 5.26 -9.79
CA TYR A 159 -0.17 4.85 -10.45
C TYR A 159 1.02 5.65 -9.90
N MET A 160 2.11 4.97 -9.56
CA MET A 160 3.36 5.55 -9.07
C MET A 160 4.51 5.05 -9.93
N ASP A 161 5.17 5.98 -10.64
CA ASP A 161 6.30 5.71 -11.52
C ASP A 161 7.64 5.86 -10.79
N ASN A 162 8.57 4.95 -11.06
CA ASN A 162 9.95 5.01 -10.59
C ASN A 162 10.92 4.56 -11.70
N GLY A 163 10.64 4.90 -12.95
CA GLY A 163 11.47 4.59 -14.10
C GLY A 163 11.19 3.19 -14.65
N SER A 164 12.01 2.21 -14.25
CA SER A 164 11.87 0.81 -14.65
C SER A 164 10.89 0.02 -13.76
N LEU A 165 10.69 0.47 -12.52
CA LEU A 165 9.63 -0.05 -11.63
C LEU A 165 8.47 0.92 -11.57
N ALA A 166 7.26 0.37 -11.49
CA ALA A 166 6.06 1.14 -11.21
C ALA A 166 5.09 0.33 -10.35
N MET A 167 4.16 1.04 -9.72
CA MET A 167 3.17 0.46 -8.83
C MET A 167 1.79 1.01 -9.08
N LEU A 168 0.81 0.13 -8.98
CA LEU A 168 -0.59 0.48 -8.83
C LEU A 168 -1.04 0.13 -7.41
N ILE A 169 -1.69 1.06 -6.73
CA ILE A 169 -2.23 0.83 -5.39
C ILE A 169 -3.64 1.41 -5.27
N LYS A 170 -4.52 0.68 -4.58
CA LYS A 170 -5.86 1.15 -4.23
C LYS A 170 -6.14 0.86 -2.77
N VAL A 171 -6.69 1.85 -2.07
CA VAL A 171 -7.10 1.75 -0.66
C VAL A 171 -8.59 2.03 -0.57
N SER A 172 -9.39 0.99 -0.28
CA SER A 172 -10.86 1.05 -0.29
C SER A 172 -11.44 0.69 1.08
N PRO A 173 -12.48 1.37 1.57
CA PRO A 173 -13.14 0.97 2.81
C PRO A 173 -13.73 -0.44 2.66
N VAL A 174 -13.57 -1.29 3.67
CA VAL A 174 -14.30 -2.55 3.75
C VAL A 174 -15.74 -2.22 4.11
N GLN A 175 -16.68 -2.58 3.24
CA GLN A 175 -18.08 -2.34 3.51
C GLN A 175 -18.53 -3.27 4.65
N PRO A 176 -19.18 -2.76 5.72
CA PRO A 176 -19.69 -3.63 6.76
C PRO A 176 -20.71 -4.60 6.13
N PRO A 177 -20.76 -5.87 6.60
CA PRO A 177 -21.74 -6.83 6.11
C PRO A 177 -23.15 -6.24 6.27
N ARG A 178 -23.96 -6.34 5.21
CA ARG A 178 -25.37 -5.91 5.21
C ARG A 178 -26.23 -6.82 6.08
#